data_AF-A0A932FX31-F1
#
_entry.id   AF-A0A932FX31-F1
#
_cell.length_a   1.000
_cell.length_b   1.000
_cell.length_c   1.000
_cell.angle_alpha   90.00
_cell.angle_beta   90.00
_cell.angle_gamma   90.00
#
_symmetry.space_group_name_H-M   'P 1'
#
loop_
_entity.id
_entity.type
_entity.pdbx_description
1 polymer ?
#
loop_
_entity_poly.entity_id
_entity_poly.type
_entity_poly.pdbx_seq_one_letter_code
_entity_poly.pdbx_strand_id
1 'polypeptide(L)'
;MRYRRRSPLFAWAFLAPSLALFAIFFAYPLVACFWLSLHRWDMLADPQWVGAANYAALLAPGSELGPVIGRTIVYSAGTVVGSVALGLALALALHRVGRVGHVLRSAIFASYVVSWVGVSLLWSYLLDDQLGPLSALLEAAGLGAPDWLGDPDWALVSLVGVSIWKVVGYDMVLYLAALEDIPREILEAARLDGAGRWATFRTIVWPLLGPTTLFLVVTGTLMSFQGFDVVRVMTGGGPAGATQIWVHWLYEQAFAYFRLGPACAAVTLFFVPLALVTWLGRFGWQHA
;
A
#
# COMPACT_ATOMS: atom_id res chain seq x y z
N MET A 1 44.54 -25.73 -2.24
CA MET A 1 43.11 -26.07 -2.06
C MET A 1 42.43 -26.13 -3.43
N ARG A 2 42.09 -27.32 -3.94
CA ARG A 2 41.37 -27.47 -5.22
C ARG A 2 39.87 -27.28 -4.96
N TYR A 3 39.27 -26.24 -5.52
CA TYR A 3 37.81 -26.11 -5.61
C TYR A 3 37.27 -27.27 -6.45
N ARG A 4 36.80 -28.32 -5.77
CA ARG A 4 36.10 -29.44 -6.40
C ARG A 4 34.78 -28.88 -6.91
N ARG A 5 34.61 -28.75 -8.24
CA ARG A 5 33.33 -28.37 -8.86
C ARG A 5 32.26 -29.34 -8.34
N ARG A 6 31.46 -28.92 -7.36
CA ARG A 6 30.30 -29.69 -6.90
C ARG A 6 29.37 -29.86 -8.09
N SER A 7 28.80 -31.06 -8.27
CA SER A 7 27.98 -31.34 -9.45
C SER A 7 26.76 -30.39 -9.45
N PRO A 8 26.37 -29.84 -10.62
CA PRO A 8 25.22 -28.93 -10.72
C PRO A 8 23.92 -29.61 -10.25
N LEU A 9 23.87 -30.95 -10.32
CA LEU A 9 22.76 -31.78 -9.86
C LEU A 9 22.46 -31.60 -8.36
N PHE A 10 23.48 -31.45 -7.51
CA PHE A 10 23.27 -31.25 -6.07
C PHE A 10 22.68 -29.87 -5.77
N ALA A 11 23.09 -28.84 -6.53
CA ALA A 11 22.52 -27.49 -6.41
C ALA A 11 21.06 -27.46 -6.87
N TRP A 12 20.73 -28.10 -7.99
CA TRP A 12 19.35 -28.23 -8.47
C TRP A 12 18.45 -29.03 -7.51
N ALA A 13 18.95 -30.12 -6.92
CA ALA A 13 18.20 -30.90 -5.93
C ALA A 13 17.86 -30.07 -4.68
N PHE A 14 18.74 -29.16 -4.26
CA PHE A 14 18.50 -28.26 -3.12
C PHE A 14 17.52 -27.12 -3.46
N LEU A 15 17.51 -26.66 -4.72
CA LEU A 15 16.58 -25.64 -5.22
C LEU A 15 15.20 -26.21 -5.60
N ALA A 16 15.12 -27.50 -5.92
CA ALA A 16 13.91 -28.13 -6.44
C ALA A 16 12.67 -27.91 -5.56
N PRO A 17 12.71 -28.03 -4.22
CA PRO A 17 11.53 -27.79 -3.38
C PRO A 17 11.04 -26.34 -3.47
N SER A 18 11.95 -25.37 -3.42
CA SER A 18 11.60 -23.94 -3.55
C SER A 18 11.06 -23.60 -4.94
N LEU A 19 11.65 -24.16 -5.99
CA LEU A 19 11.20 -23.93 -7.37
C LEU A 19 9.84 -24.59 -7.64
N ALA A 20 9.59 -25.76 -7.06
CA ALA A 20 8.30 -26.43 -7.15
C ALA A 20 7.19 -25.60 -6.47
N LEU A 21 7.44 -25.11 -5.24
CA LEU A 21 6.48 -24.24 -4.56
C LEU A 21 6.24 -22.94 -5.33
N PHE A 22 7.29 -22.31 -5.85
CA PHE A 22 7.15 -21.13 -6.70
C PHE A 22 6.34 -21.44 -7.98
N ALA A 23 6.62 -22.55 -8.64
CA ALA A 23 5.91 -22.92 -9.86
C ALA A 23 4.42 -23.17 -9.61
N ILE A 24 4.07 -23.87 -8.53
CA ILE A 24 2.70 -24.26 -8.21
C ILE A 24 1.88 -23.07 -7.68
N PHE A 25 2.44 -22.27 -6.78
CA PHE A 25 1.68 -21.23 -6.06
C PHE A 25 1.82 -19.83 -6.68
N PHE A 26 2.81 -19.58 -7.52
CA PHE A 26 3.00 -18.28 -8.17
C PHE A 26 2.94 -18.38 -9.69
N ALA A 27 3.79 -19.19 -10.31
CA ALA A 27 3.89 -19.21 -11.77
C ALA A 27 2.61 -19.77 -12.43
N TYR A 28 2.06 -20.86 -11.91
CA TYR A 28 0.86 -21.48 -12.45
C TYR A 28 -0.37 -20.56 -12.35
N PRO A 29 -0.75 -19.97 -11.19
CA PRO A 29 -1.88 -19.04 -11.11
C PRO A 29 -1.71 -17.82 -12.01
N LEU A 30 -0.48 -17.33 -12.19
CA LEU A 30 -0.20 -16.19 -13.08
C LEU A 30 -0.46 -16.54 -14.54
N VAL A 31 0.05 -17.70 -15.00
CA VAL A 31 -0.21 -18.18 -16.37
C VAL A 31 -1.69 -18.50 -16.58
N ALA A 32 -2.34 -19.13 -15.59
CA ALA A 32 -3.76 -19.39 -15.63
C ALA A 32 -4.59 -18.10 -15.70
N CYS A 33 -4.22 -17.06 -14.94
CA CYS A 33 -4.85 -15.74 -15.00
C CYS A 33 -4.71 -15.12 -16.39
N PHE A 34 -3.53 -15.20 -17.01
CA PHE A 34 -3.34 -14.75 -18.40
C PHE A 34 -4.16 -15.57 -19.40
N TRP A 35 -4.31 -16.87 -19.21
CA TRP A 35 -5.13 -17.69 -20.09
C TRP A 35 -6.63 -17.35 -19.93
N LEU A 36 -7.07 -17.20 -18.69
CA LEU A 36 -8.46 -16.86 -18.35
C LEU A 36 -8.85 -15.46 -18.78
N SER A 37 -7.92 -14.50 -18.89
CA SER A 37 -8.22 -13.18 -19.41
C SER A 37 -8.72 -13.19 -20.86
N LEU A 38 -8.40 -14.24 -21.62
CA LEU A 38 -8.85 -14.45 -23.00
C LEU A 38 -10.15 -15.26 -23.07
N HIS A 39 -10.69 -15.66 -21.92
CA HIS A 39 -11.93 -16.43 -21.81
C HIS A 39 -13.02 -15.62 -21.11
N ARG A 40 -14.26 -15.85 -21.51
CA ARG A 40 -15.42 -15.52 -20.70
C ARG A 40 -15.68 -16.72 -19.79
N TRP A 41 -15.53 -16.51 -18.49
CA TRP A 41 -15.76 -17.56 -17.50
C TRP A 41 -16.44 -17.00 -16.26
N ASP A 42 -17.53 -17.65 -15.88
CA ASP A 42 -18.39 -17.31 -14.74
C ASP A 42 -18.31 -18.32 -13.59
N MET A 43 -17.29 -19.19 -13.60
CA MET A 43 -17.09 -20.28 -12.64
C MET A 43 -18.23 -21.32 -12.56
N LEU A 44 -19.32 -21.14 -13.33
CA LEU A 44 -20.50 -21.99 -13.34
C LEU A 44 -20.50 -22.91 -14.56
N ALA A 45 -20.13 -22.37 -15.72
CA ALA A 45 -19.98 -23.10 -16.98
C ALA A 45 -18.49 -23.26 -17.35
N ASP A 46 -18.22 -24.04 -18.39
CA ASP A 46 -16.87 -24.16 -18.94
C ASP A 46 -16.40 -22.81 -19.54
N PRO A 47 -15.10 -22.47 -19.40
CA PRO A 47 -14.53 -21.25 -19.99
C PRO A 47 -14.73 -21.18 -21.50
N GLN A 48 -15.29 -20.08 -22.01
CA GLN A 48 -15.47 -19.86 -23.45
C GLN A 48 -14.39 -18.91 -23.98
N TRP A 49 -13.66 -19.32 -25.02
CA TRP A 49 -12.66 -18.45 -25.65
C TRP A 49 -13.32 -17.23 -26.31
N VAL A 50 -12.93 -16.04 -25.89
CA VAL A 50 -13.44 -14.76 -26.43
C VAL A 50 -12.32 -13.83 -26.94
N GLY A 51 -11.07 -14.29 -26.91
CA GLY A 51 -9.91 -13.51 -27.34
C GLY A 51 -9.80 -12.19 -26.59
N ALA A 52 -9.69 -11.07 -27.32
CA ALA A 52 -9.48 -9.75 -26.74
C ALA A 52 -10.77 -9.05 -26.23
N ALA A 53 -11.94 -9.71 -26.26
CA ALA A 53 -13.22 -9.07 -25.95
C ALA A 53 -13.28 -8.49 -24.52
N ASN A 54 -12.69 -9.17 -23.53
CA ASN A 54 -12.62 -8.68 -22.16
C ASN A 54 -11.85 -7.35 -22.06
N TYR A 55 -10.74 -7.21 -22.80
CA TYR A 55 -9.94 -5.99 -22.83
C TYR A 55 -10.69 -4.85 -23.52
N ALA A 56 -11.39 -5.13 -24.62
CA ALA A 56 -12.22 -4.14 -25.30
C ALA A 56 -13.34 -3.61 -24.39
N ALA A 57 -13.98 -4.48 -23.61
CA ALA A 57 -14.99 -4.09 -22.62
C ALA A 57 -14.40 -3.23 -21.49
N LEU A 58 -13.19 -3.56 -21.02
CA LEU A 58 -12.51 -2.79 -19.98
C LEU A 58 -12.08 -1.40 -20.44
N LEU A 59 -11.72 -1.24 -21.71
CA LEU A 59 -11.29 0.03 -22.31
C LEU A 59 -12.43 0.83 -22.94
N ALA A 60 -13.65 0.28 -22.96
CA ALA A 60 -14.81 0.95 -23.53
C ALA A 60 -15.17 2.22 -22.73
N PRO A 61 -15.68 3.27 -23.41
CA PRO A 61 -16.23 4.44 -22.72
C PRO A 61 -17.32 4.03 -21.72
N GLY A 62 -17.24 4.55 -20.49
CA GLY A 62 -18.17 4.21 -19.40
C GLY A 62 -17.77 3.00 -18.55
N SER A 63 -16.61 2.39 -18.80
CA SER A 63 -16.04 1.36 -17.93
C SER A 63 -15.65 1.92 -16.54
N GLU A 64 -15.88 1.13 -15.48
CA GLU A 64 -15.47 1.42 -14.10
C GLU A 64 -13.95 1.44 -13.91
N LEU A 65 -13.20 0.96 -14.90
CA LEU A 65 -11.74 0.87 -14.83
C LEU A 65 -11.07 2.21 -14.48
N GLY A 66 -11.44 3.29 -15.20
CA GLY A 66 -10.87 4.62 -14.99
C GLY A 66 -11.14 5.17 -13.58
N PRO A 67 -12.41 5.25 -13.14
CA PRO A 67 -12.76 5.67 -11.78
C PRO A 67 -12.07 4.86 -10.68
N VAL A 68 -12.00 3.53 -10.81
CA VAL A 68 -11.35 2.64 -9.83
C VAL A 68 -9.85 2.91 -9.73
N ILE A 69 -9.15 3.10 -10.87
CA ILE A 69 -7.74 3.48 -10.87
C ILE A 69 -7.55 4.83 -10.19
N GLY A 70 -8.40 5.81 -10.52
CA GLY A 70 -8.36 7.15 -9.91
C GLY A 70 -8.46 7.09 -8.39
N ARG A 71 -9.46 6.37 -7.85
CA ARG A 71 -9.62 6.16 -6.41
C ARG A 71 -8.43 5.43 -5.79
N THR A 72 -7.87 4.44 -6.49
CA THR A 72 -6.69 3.70 -6.03
C THR A 72 -5.48 4.61 -5.93
N ILE A 73 -5.25 5.49 -6.91
CA ILE A 73 -4.15 6.47 -6.88
C ILE A 73 -4.35 7.47 -5.76
N VAL A 74 -5.56 8.02 -5.60
CA VAL A 74 -5.88 8.98 -4.53
C VAL A 74 -5.70 8.34 -3.15
N TYR A 75 -6.22 7.13 -2.96
CA TYR A 75 -6.04 6.36 -1.73
C TYR A 75 -4.56 6.09 -1.45
N SER A 76 -3.83 5.56 -2.44
CA SER A 76 -2.41 5.22 -2.32
C SER A 76 -1.56 6.45 -2.02
N ALA A 77 -1.69 7.50 -2.82
CA ALA A 77 -0.92 8.73 -2.64
C ALA A 77 -1.27 9.41 -1.30
N GLY A 78 -2.56 9.49 -0.94
CA GLY A 78 -3.01 10.07 0.32
C GLY A 78 -2.44 9.31 1.52
N THR A 79 -2.52 7.98 1.51
CA THR A 79 -1.99 7.15 2.60
C THR A 79 -0.47 7.26 2.70
N VAL A 80 0.27 7.11 1.59
CA VAL A 80 1.74 7.09 1.59
C VAL A 80 2.31 8.46 1.93
N VAL A 81 1.84 9.52 1.27
CA VAL A 81 2.33 10.88 1.55
C VAL A 81 1.96 11.28 2.97
N GLY A 82 0.74 10.99 3.40
CA GLY A 82 0.27 11.30 4.74
C GLY A 82 1.05 10.56 5.83
N SER A 83 1.30 9.26 5.66
CA SER A 83 2.01 8.46 6.66
C SER A 83 3.49 8.82 6.73
N VAL A 84 4.14 9.04 5.58
CA VAL A 84 5.55 9.46 5.51
C VAL A 84 5.74 10.83 6.15
N ALA A 85 4.89 11.80 5.81
CA ALA A 85 4.96 13.15 6.36
C ALA A 85 4.69 13.15 7.88
N LEU A 86 3.64 12.47 8.32
CA LEU A 86 3.30 12.40 9.74
C LEU A 86 4.32 11.59 10.54
N GLY A 87 4.82 10.48 9.97
CA GLY A 87 5.86 9.65 10.56
C GLY A 87 7.15 10.43 10.78
N LEU A 88 7.58 11.23 9.79
CA LEU A 88 8.72 12.13 9.92
C LEU A 88 8.47 13.20 10.99
N ALA A 89 7.30 13.84 10.99
CA ALA A 89 6.96 14.86 11.98
C ALA A 89 7.01 14.30 13.41
N LEU A 90 6.44 13.11 13.62
CA LEU A 90 6.48 12.41 14.90
C LEU A 90 7.91 11.99 15.27
N ALA A 91 8.70 11.51 14.31
CA ALA A 91 10.09 11.14 14.55
C ALA A 91 10.91 12.36 15.00
N LEU A 92 10.80 13.50 14.30
CA LEU A 92 11.49 14.74 14.69
C LEU A 92 11.04 15.25 16.07
N ALA A 93 9.75 15.16 16.37
CA ALA A 93 9.19 15.57 17.67
C ALA A 93 9.67 14.66 18.81
N LEU A 94 9.76 13.35 18.56
CA LEU A 94 10.07 12.35 19.58
C LEU A 94 11.54 11.98 19.67
N HIS A 95 12.40 12.35 18.72
CA HIS A 95 13.81 11.95 18.65
C HIS A 95 14.61 12.28 19.92
N ARG A 96 14.36 13.43 20.56
CA ARG A 96 15.10 13.87 21.77
C ARG A 96 14.30 13.83 23.07
N VAL A 97 13.16 13.15 23.07
CA VAL A 97 12.29 13.09 24.26
C VAL A 97 12.78 11.98 25.19
N GLY A 98 12.82 12.25 26.49
CA GLY A 98 13.25 11.29 27.53
C GLY A 98 12.28 10.11 27.72
N ARG A 99 12.11 9.63 28.96
CA ARG A 99 11.29 8.43 29.26
C ARG A 99 9.86 8.47 28.68
N VAL A 100 9.21 9.64 28.65
CA VAL A 100 7.88 9.83 28.04
C VAL A 100 7.89 9.57 26.54
N GLY A 101 8.99 9.91 25.86
CA GLY A 101 9.18 9.65 24.44
C GLY A 101 9.17 8.16 24.12
N HIS A 102 9.81 7.33 24.95
CA HIS A 102 9.79 5.88 24.77
C HIS A 102 8.37 5.29 24.89
N VAL A 103 7.57 5.76 25.85
CA VAL A 103 6.18 5.30 26.02
C VAL A 103 5.32 5.72 24.82
N LEU A 104 5.44 6.98 24.37
CA LEU A 104 4.70 7.48 23.21
C LEU A 104 5.08 6.74 21.92
N ARG A 105 6.38 6.49 21.69
CA ARG A 105 6.85 5.71 20.53
C ARG A 105 6.21 4.32 20.50
N SER A 106 6.21 3.62 21.65
CA SER A 106 5.60 2.30 21.75
C SER A 106 4.09 2.32 21.54
N ALA A 107 3.38 3.31 22.11
CA ALA A 107 1.93 3.45 21.95
C ALA A 107 1.54 3.73 20.49
N ILE A 108 2.29 4.61 19.81
CA ILE A 108 2.06 4.92 18.40
C ILE A 108 2.41 3.72 17.51
N PHE A 109 3.51 3.02 17.79
CA PHE A 109 3.89 1.81 17.03
C PHE A 109 2.90 0.65 17.22
N ALA A 110 2.20 0.58 18.36
CA ALA A 110 1.24 -0.47 18.64
C ALA A 110 0.10 -0.56 17.60
N SER A 111 -0.28 0.57 16.97
CA SER A 111 -1.28 0.55 15.89
C SER A 111 -0.84 -0.32 14.70
N TYR A 112 0.46 -0.40 14.43
CA TYR A 112 1.01 -1.20 13.32
C TYR A 112 0.91 -2.72 13.57
N VAL A 113 0.86 -3.16 14.82
CA VAL A 113 0.86 -4.60 15.16
C VAL A 113 -0.53 -5.23 15.08
N VAL A 114 -1.60 -4.43 15.24
CA VAL A 114 -2.98 -4.92 15.18
C VAL A 114 -3.33 -5.37 13.75
N SER A 115 -4.18 -6.40 13.61
CA SER A 115 -4.63 -6.87 12.28
C SER A 115 -5.48 -5.83 11.57
N TRP A 116 -5.44 -5.80 10.23
CA TRP A 116 -6.25 -4.87 9.43
C TRP A 116 -7.74 -5.04 9.66
N VAL A 117 -8.24 -6.28 9.74
CA VAL A 117 -9.66 -6.55 10.06
C VAL A 117 -10.04 -5.98 11.43
N GLY A 118 -9.22 -6.19 12.46
CA GLY A 118 -9.50 -5.67 13.80
C GLY A 118 -9.50 -4.14 13.86
N VAL A 119 -8.55 -3.51 13.18
CA VAL A 119 -8.50 -2.04 13.04
C VAL A 119 -9.74 -1.53 12.30
N SER A 120 -10.14 -2.20 11.23
CA SER A 120 -11.30 -1.79 10.43
C SER A 120 -12.59 -1.87 11.24
N LEU A 121 -12.81 -2.94 12.01
CA LEU A 121 -13.96 -3.06 12.90
C LEU A 121 -13.97 -1.98 13.99
N LEU A 122 -12.82 -1.71 14.61
CA LEU A 122 -12.68 -0.65 15.61
C LEU A 122 -13.07 0.71 15.02
N TRP A 123 -12.48 1.07 13.87
CA TRP A 123 -12.74 2.36 13.26
C TRP A 123 -14.12 2.49 12.64
N SER A 124 -14.72 1.40 12.13
CA SER A 124 -16.14 1.39 11.75
C SER A 124 -17.04 1.78 12.92
N TYR A 125 -16.77 1.26 14.12
CA TYR A 125 -17.52 1.65 15.31
C TYR A 125 -17.22 3.09 15.74
N LEU A 126 -15.95 3.52 15.71
CA LEU A 126 -15.58 4.88 16.11
C LEU A 126 -16.17 5.96 15.20
N LEU A 127 -16.27 5.66 13.90
CA LEU A 127 -16.74 6.56 12.83
C LEU A 127 -18.22 6.39 12.51
N ASP A 128 -18.94 5.55 13.25
CA ASP A 128 -20.38 5.39 13.09
C ASP A 128 -21.08 6.74 13.32
N ASP A 129 -21.99 7.11 12.44
CA ASP A 129 -22.66 8.43 12.42
C ASP A 129 -23.62 8.59 13.62
N GLN A 130 -24.24 7.50 14.08
CA GLN A 130 -25.29 7.52 15.10
C GLN A 130 -24.83 7.09 16.49
N LEU A 131 -23.99 6.06 16.56
CA LEU A 131 -23.55 5.43 17.81
C LEU A 131 -22.06 5.65 18.08
N GLY A 132 -21.35 6.29 17.15
CA GLY A 132 -19.91 6.48 17.22
C GLY A 132 -19.51 7.54 18.24
N PRO A 133 -18.50 7.28 19.09
CA PRO A 133 -18.02 8.27 20.04
C PRO A 133 -17.43 9.53 19.36
N LEU A 134 -16.89 9.42 18.14
CA LEU A 134 -16.38 10.59 17.42
C LEU A 134 -17.51 11.54 17.05
N SER A 135 -18.60 10.99 16.51
CA SER A 135 -19.81 11.74 16.14
C SER A 135 -20.42 12.41 17.37
N ALA A 136 -20.57 11.68 18.47
CA ALA A 136 -21.06 12.22 19.73
C ALA A 136 -20.21 13.39 20.29
N LEU A 137 -18.87 13.31 20.17
CA LEU A 137 -17.97 14.39 20.60
C LEU A 137 -18.12 15.64 19.73
N LEU A 138 -18.28 15.49 18.41
CA LEU A 138 -18.45 16.62 17.49
C LEU A 138 -19.81 17.30 17.65
N GLU A 139 -20.86 16.51 17.90
CA GLU A 139 -22.18 17.03 18.23
C GLU A 139 -22.16 17.78 19.57
N ALA A 140 -21.52 17.23 20.59
CA ALA A 140 -21.35 17.91 21.88
C ALA A 140 -20.56 19.23 21.76
N ALA A 141 -19.64 19.31 20.80
CA ALA A 141 -18.89 20.54 20.47
C ALA A 141 -19.68 21.52 19.59
N GLY A 142 -20.88 21.15 19.12
CA GLY A 142 -21.72 21.98 18.23
C GLY A 142 -21.22 22.09 16.79
N LEU A 143 -20.30 21.21 16.36
CA LEU A 143 -19.69 21.24 15.02
C LEU A 143 -20.49 20.44 13.98
N GLY A 144 -21.33 19.51 14.44
CA GLY A 144 -21.98 18.51 13.58
C GLY A 144 -20.99 17.45 13.09
N ALA A 145 -21.40 16.20 13.05
CA ALA A 145 -20.59 15.11 12.52
C ALA A 145 -21.02 14.80 11.08
N PRO A 146 -20.09 14.76 10.10
CA PRO A 146 -20.42 14.23 8.79
C PRO A 146 -20.64 12.71 8.89
N ASP A 147 -21.38 12.15 7.94
CA ASP A 147 -21.45 10.70 7.78
C ASP A 147 -20.12 10.20 7.19
N TRP A 148 -19.19 9.83 8.08
CA TRP A 148 -17.82 9.51 7.74
C TRP A 148 -17.66 8.36 6.75
N LEU A 149 -18.62 7.43 6.69
CA LEU A 149 -18.55 6.21 5.90
C LEU A 149 -19.65 6.12 4.84
N GLY A 150 -20.79 6.80 5.03
CA GLY A 150 -21.91 6.84 4.09
C GLY A 150 -21.97 8.08 3.19
N ASP A 151 -21.14 9.10 3.42
CA ASP A 151 -20.95 10.22 2.49
C ASP A 151 -19.80 9.92 1.49
N PRO A 152 -20.04 9.99 0.16
CA PRO A 152 -19.00 9.78 -0.86
C PRO A 152 -17.77 10.67 -0.72
N ASP A 153 -17.94 11.89 -0.21
CA ASP A 153 -16.85 12.87 -0.08
C ASP A 153 -15.97 12.55 1.13
N TRP A 154 -16.53 11.95 2.18
CA TRP A 154 -15.81 11.61 3.42
C TRP A 154 -15.32 10.17 3.46
N ALA A 155 -16.03 9.22 2.87
CA ALA A 155 -15.72 7.80 2.98
C ALA A 155 -14.27 7.47 2.59
N LEU A 156 -13.80 7.97 1.44
CA LEU A 156 -12.42 7.72 1.00
C LEU A 156 -11.38 8.39 1.91
N VAL A 157 -11.66 9.61 2.37
CA VAL A 157 -10.81 10.37 3.29
C VAL A 157 -10.69 9.64 4.63
N SER A 158 -11.80 9.10 5.14
CA SER A 158 -11.84 8.28 6.36
C SER A 158 -10.96 7.04 6.22
N LEU A 159 -11.05 6.30 5.10
CA LEU A 159 -10.20 5.13 4.86
C LEU A 159 -8.71 5.51 4.78
N VAL A 160 -8.38 6.62 4.13
CA VAL A 160 -7.00 7.14 4.07
C VAL A 160 -6.51 7.50 5.47
N GLY A 161 -7.31 8.19 6.27
CA GLY A 161 -6.96 8.58 7.65
C GLY A 161 -6.70 7.38 8.56
N VAL A 162 -7.58 6.37 8.51
CA VAL A 162 -7.40 5.11 9.25
C VAL A 162 -6.14 4.38 8.80
N SER A 163 -5.88 4.36 7.50
CA SER A 163 -4.68 3.73 6.93
C SER A 163 -3.40 4.45 7.36
N ILE A 164 -3.39 5.79 7.39
CA ILE A 164 -2.29 6.59 7.92
C ILE A 164 -2.06 6.25 9.41
N TRP A 165 -3.12 6.27 10.23
CA TRP A 165 -3.03 5.94 11.65
C TRP A 165 -2.46 4.54 11.90
N LYS A 166 -2.83 3.57 11.05
CA LYS A 166 -2.34 2.20 11.13
C LYS A 166 -0.83 2.10 10.91
N VAL A 167 -0.29 2.84 9.93
CA VAL A 167 1.08 2.64 9.45
C VAL A 167 2.07 3.70 9.92
N VAL A 168 1.60 4.84 10.40
CA VAL A 168 2.46 5.97 10.81
C VAL A 168 3.50 5.59 11.88
N GLY A 169 3.16 4.66 12.78
CA GLY A 169 4.10 4.20 13.80
C GLY A 169 5.30 3.45 13.22
N TYR A 170 5.11 2.71 12.13
CA TYR A 170 6.18 2.05 11.40
C TYR A 170 7.12 3.09 10.75
N ASP A 171 6.54 4.05 10.03
CA ASP A 171 7.30 5.13 9.37
C ASP A 171 8.11 5.96 10.38
N MET A 172 7.48 6.31 11.51
CA MET A 172 8.13 7.04 12.61
C MET A 172 9.33 6.28 13.16
N VAL A 173 9.22 4.97 13.40
CA VAL A 173 10.30 4.16 13.96
C VAL A 173 11.48 4.07 12.99
N LEU A 174 11.21 3.90 11.70
CA LEU A 174 12.27 3.90 10.68
C LEU A 174 12.94 5.26 10.54
N TYR A 175 12.18 6.36 10.61
CA TYR A 175 12.79 7.70 10.65
C TYR A 175 13.59 7.96 11.92
N LEU A 176 13.15 7.46 13.08
CA LEU A 176 13.93 7.58 14.31
C LEU A 176 15.27 6.87 14.21
N ALA A 177 15.29 5.64 13.70
CA ALA A 177 16.53 4.90 13.46
C ALA A 177 17.46 5.66 12.50
N ALA A 178 16.92 6.14 11.38
CA ALA A 178 17.69 6.91 10.41
C ALA A 178 18.23 8.24 10.97
N LEU A 179 17.48 8.90 11.86
CA LEU A 179 17.94 10.11 12.56
C LEU A 179 19.06 9.80 13.58
N GLU A 180 19.03 8.63 14.22
CA GLU A 180 20.08 8.18 15.15
C GLU A 180 21.39 7.85 14.45
N ASP A 181 21.33 7.40 13.19
CA ASP A 181 22.51 7.11 12.35
C ASP A 181 23.24 8.36 11.85
N ILE A 182 22.64 9.57 11.96
CA ILE A 182 23.29 10.81 11.52
C ILE A 182 24.43 11.17 12.49
N PRO A 183 25.69 11.25 12.03
CA PRO A 183 26.82 11.60 12.89
C PRO A 183 26.62 12.96 13.56
N ARG A 184 26.83 12.99 14.88
CA ARG A 184 26.65 14.23 15.67
C ARG A 184 27.63 15.32 15.26
N GLU A 185 28.83 14.96 14.82
CA GLU A 185 29.84 15.95 14.42
C GLU A 185 29.36 16.82 13.26
N ILE A 186 28.60 16.25 12.31
CA ILE A 186 28.05 17.01 11.17
C ILE A 186 27.03 18.06 11.65
N LEU A 187 26.19 17.69 12.61
CA LEU A 187 25.19 18.58 13.18
C LEU A 187 25.81 19.67 14.08
N GLU A 188 26.92 19.37 14.74
CA GLU A 188 27.68 20.33 15.55
C GLU A 188 28.47 21.31 14.67
N ALA A 189 29.13 20.82 13.62
CA ALA A 189 29.80 21.67 12.62
C ALA A 189 28.84 22.67 12.00
N ALA A 190 27.65 22.22 11.57
CA ALA A 190 26.63 23.10 11.02
C ALA A 190 26.19 24.21 11.98
N ARG A 191 26.17 23.93 13.29
CA ARG A 191 25.84 24.95 14.32
C ARG A 191 26.96 25.95 14.51
N LEU A 192 28.23 25.50 14.45
CA LEU A 192 29.39 26.37 14.51
C LEU A 192 29.44 27.31 13.29
N ASP A 193 29.02 26.83 12.12
CA ASP A 193 28.87 27.63 10.89
C ASP A 193 27.63 28.55 10.90
N GLY A 194 26.90 28.63 12.01
CA GLY A 194 25.74 29.51 12.17
C GLY A 194 24.46 29.03 11.49
N ALA A 195 24.39 27.78 11.03
CA ALA A 195 23.17 27.25 10.42
C ALA A 195 22.05 27.10 11.45
N GLY A 196 20.93 27.79 11.21
CA GLY A 196 19.71 27.66 12.02
C GLY A 196 19.01 26.31 11.84
N ARG A 197 18.10 25.95 12.75
CA ARG A 197 17.41 24.63 12.77
C ARG A 197 16.76 24.24 11.44
N TRP A 198 16.15 25.20 10.76
CA TRP A 198 15.51 24.98 9.46
C TRP A 198 16.54 24.73 8.34
N ALA A 199 17.63 25.50 8.32
CA ALA A 199 18.72 25.32 7.37
C ALA A 199 19.41 23.96 7.59
N THR A 200 19.69 23.58 8.85
CA THR A 200 20.22 22.25 9.18
C THR A 200 19.27 21.15 8.73
N PHE A 201 17.95 21.30 8.95
CA PHE A 201 16.97 20.30 8.54
C PHE A 201 16.95 20.13 7.02
N ARG A 202 16.77 21.22 6.28
CA ARG A 202 16.59 21.17 4.81
C ARG A 202 17.87 20.75 4.07
N THR A 203 19.03 21.18 4.55
CA THR A 203 20.31 20.99 3.82
C THR A 203 21.07 19.74 4.25
N ILE A 204 20.88 19.27 5.49
CA ILE A 204 21.64 18.14 6.04
C ILE A 204 20.71 16.98 6.36
N VAL A 205 19.73 17.18 7.24
CA VAL A 205 18.89 16.08 7.75
C VAL A 205 18.02 15.49 6.64
N TRP A 206 17.26 16.30 5.92
CA TRP A 206 16.33 15.82 4.89
C TRP A 206 17.03 15.06 3.75
N PRO A 207 18.17 15.52 3.19
CA PRO A 207 18.94 14.75 2.22
C PRO A 207 19.47 13.42 2.79
N LEU A 208 19.95 13.40 4.04
CA LEU A 208 20.45 12.17 4.68
C LEU A 208 19.33 11.17 4.99
N LEU A 209 18.10 11.64 5.19
CA LEU A 209 16.91 10.78 5.32
C LEU A 209 16.39 10.28 3.96
N GLY A 210 16.93 10.76 2.83
CA GLY A 210 16.50 10.41 1.48
C GLY A 210 16.37 8.90 1.21
N PRO A 211 17.36 8.06 1.54
CA PRO A 211 17.26 6.60 1.38
C PRO A 211 16.10 5.97 2.17
N THR A 212 15.90 6.42 3.42
CA THR A 212 14.80 5.95 4.28
C THR A 212 13.44 6.40 3.73
N THR A 213 13.32 7.66 3.31
CA THR A 213 12.11 8.18 2.67
C THR A 213 11.78 7.40 1.40
N LEU A 214 12.78 7.13 0.55
CA LEU A 214 12.57 6.34 -0.67
C LEU A 214 12.09 4.92 -0.34
N PHE A 215 12.71 4.27 0.65
CA PHE A 215 12.29 2.96 1.12
C PHE A 215 10.84 2.97 1.62
N LEU A 216 10.47 3.94 2.45
CA LEU A 216 9.11 4.09 2.99
C LEU A 216 8.08 4.38 1.89
N VAL A 217 8.41 5.24 0.92
CA VAL A 217 7.53 5.52 -0.21
C VAL A 217 7.31 4.26 -1.05
N VAL A 218 8.38 3.53 -1.41
CA VAL A 218 8.27 2.33 -2.24
C VAL A 218 7.48 1.23 -1.52
N THR A 219 7.81 0.95 -0.26
CA THR A 219 7.14 -0.09 0.54
C THR A 219 5.71 0.31 0.89
N GLY A 220 5.47 1.57 1.26
CA GLY A 220 4.15 2.12 1.53
C GLY A 220 3.25 2.06 0.30
N THR A 221 3.75 2.43 -0.88
CA THR A 221 3.01 2.29 -2.14
C THR A 221 2.64 0.83 -2.40
N LEU A 222 3.59 -0.10 -2.25
CA LEU A 222 3.31 -1.54 -2.39
C LEU A 222 2.21 -2.01 -1.44
N MET A 223 2.26 -1.60 -0.17
CA MET A 223 1.25 -1.97 0.84
C MET A 223 -0.11 -1.33 0.57
N SER A 224 -0.15 -0.09 0.08
CA SER A 224 -1.40 0.62 -0.22
C SER A 224 -2.21 -0.06 -1.34
N PHE A 225 -1.55 -0.72 -2.29
CA PHE A 225 -2.25 -1.52 -3.31
C PHE A 225 -2.94 -2.76 -2.73
N GLN A 226 -2.63 -3.15 -1.49
CA GLN A 226 -3.21 -4.28 -0.76
C GLN A 226 -4.27 -3.84 0.27
N GLY A 227 -4.83 -2.62 0.15
CA GLY A 227 -5.87 -2.07 1.05
C GLY A 227 -7.25 -2.75 0.98
N PHE A 228 -7.31 -4.06 0.73
CA PHE A 228 -8.57 -4.80 0.60
C PHE A 228 -9.37 -4.83 1.90
N ASP A 229 -8.73 -5.21 3.01
CA ASP A 229 -9.41 -5.44 4.29
C ASP A 229 -10.11 -4.16 4.80
N VAL A 230 -9.42 -3.03 4.74
CA VAL A 230 -9.93 -1.74 5.22
C VAL A 230 -11.15 -1.29 4.41
N VAL A 231 -11.11 -1.41 3.08
CA VAL A 231 -12.26 -1.09 2.22
C VAL A 231 -13.39 -2.07 2.43
N ARG A 232 -13.10 -3.38 2.43
CA ARG A 232 -14.13 -4.43 2.51
C ARG A 232 -14.90 -4.40 3.82
N VAL A 233 -14.20 -4.17 4.93
CA VAL A 233 -14.79 -4.21 6.28
C VAL A 233 -15.47 -2.88 6.62
N MET A 234 -14.88 -1.74 6.25
CA MET A 234 -15.43 -0.45 6.67
C MET A 234 -16.58 0.05 5.80
N THR A 235 -16.51 -0.14 4.48
CA THR A 235 -17.47 0.47 3.54
C THR A 235 -18.02 -0.51 2.50
N GLY A 236 -17.37 -1.67 2.32
CA GLY A 236 -17.69 -2.59 1.23
C GLY A 236 -17.51 -1.97 -0.16
N GLY A 237 -16.67 -0.93 -0.29
CA GLY A 237 -16.50 -0.16 -1.53
C GLY A 237 -17.50 0.98 -1.72
N GLY A 238 -18.46 1.16 -0.81
CA GLY A 238 -19.46 2.23 -0.85
C GLY A 238 -18.98 3.59 -0.31
N PRO A 239 -19.87 4.59 -0.29
CA PRO A 239 -21.18 4.62 -0.96
C PRO A 239 -21.01 4.76 -2.48
N ALA A 240 -21.90 4.15 -3.27
CA ALA A 240 -21.91 4.22 -4.75
C ALA A 240 -20.53 3.98 -5.44
N GLY A 241 -19.69 3.10 -4.87
CA GLY A 241 -18.36 2.81 -5.41
C GLY A 241 -17.27 3.84 -5.04
N ALA A 242 -17.56 4.86 -4.21
CA ALA A 242 -16.65 5.95 -3.88
C ALA A 242 -15.33 5.49 -3.23
N THR A 243 -15.36 4.36 -2.51
CA THR A 243 -14.17 3.78 -1.87
C THR A 243 -13.66 2.52 -2.57
N GLN A 244 -14.25 2.18 -3.73
CA GLN A 244 -13.90 0.97 -4.46
C GLN A 244 -12.54 1.14 -5.16
N ILE A 245 -11.48 0.68 -4.49
CA ILE A 245 -10.12 0.62 -5.03
C ILE A 245 -9.88 -0.67 -5.83
N TRP A 246 -8.78 -0.70 -6.58
CA TRP A 246 -8.40 -1.75 -7.51
C TRP A 246 -8.52 -3.17 -6.97
N VAL A 247 -7.89 -3.45 -5.83
CA VAL A 247 -7.89 -4.80 -5.24
C VAL A 247 -9.29 -5.23 -4.78
N HIS A 248 -10.09 -4.31 -4.25
CA HIS A 248 -11.48 -4.58 -3.88
C HIS A 248 -12.36 -4.81 -5.11
N TRP A 249 -12.24 -3.97 -6.13
CA TRP A 249 -12.96 -4.11 -7.38
C TRP A 249 -12.66 -5.45 -8.07
N LEU A 250 -11.38 -5.86 -8.13
CA LEU A 250 -10.99 -7.16 -8.68
C LEU A 250 -11.63 -8.32 -7.91
N TYR A 251 -11.63 -8.26 -6.58
CA TYR A 251 -12.29 -9.25 -5.75
C TYR A 251 -13.78 -9.34 -6.06
N GLU A 252 -14.47 -8.20 -6.15
CA GLU A 252 -15.90 -8.19 -6.49
C GLU A 252 -16.17 -8.73 -7.88
N GLN A 253 -15.39 -8.33 -8.89
CA GLN A 253 -15.54 -8.89 -10.24
C GLN A 253 -15.33 -10.41 -10.23
N ALA A 254 -14.27 -10.90 -9.59
CA ALA A 254 -13.92 -12.32 -9.61
C ALA A 254 -14.89 -13.19 -8.79
N PHE A 255 -15.18 -12.78 -7.55
CA PHE A 255 -15.78 -13.65 -6.54
C PHE A 255 -17.20 -13.25 -6.11
N ALA A 256 -17.59 -11.98 -6.28
CA ALA A 256 -18.96 -11.54 -5.98
C ALA A 256 -19.86 -11.59 -7.21
N TYR A 257 -19.34 -11.13 -8.36
CA TYR A 257 -20.07 -11.06 -9.63
C TYR A 257 -19.80 -12.23 -10.56
N PHE A 258 -18.90 -13.15 -10.18
CA PHE A 258 -18.53 -14.31 -11.00
C PHE A 258 -18.13 -13.90 -12.43
N ARG A 259 -17.29 -12.88 -12.55
CA ARG A 259 -16.74 -12.37 -13.82
C ARG A 259 -15.22 -12.55 -13.81
N LEU A 260 -14.77 -13.80 -13.71
CA LEU A 260 -13.35 -14.10 -13.55
C LEU A 260 -12.53 -13.72 -14.78
N GLY A 261 -13.05 -13.98 -15.98
CA GLY A 261 -12.40 -13.58 -17.24
C GLY A 261 -12.08 -12.07 -17.31
N PRO A 262 -13.09 -11.19 -17.14
CA PRO A 262 -12.86 -9.74 -17.03
C PRO A 262 -11.91 -9.34 -15.90
N ALA A 263 -12.01 -9.95 -14.71
CA ALA A 263 -11.10 -9.66 -13.60
C ALA A 263 -9.64 -10.02 -13.94
N CYS A 264 -9.42 -11.20 -14.53
CA CYS A 264 -8.12 -11.65 -15.02
C CYS A 264 -7.57 -10.77 -16.14
N ALA A 265 -8.42 -10.29 -17.05
CA ALA A 265 -8.05 -9.33 -18.08
C ALA A 265 -7.59 -8.00 -17.48
N ALA A 266 -8.29 -7.52 -16.46
CA ALA A 266 -7.92 -6.31 -15.75
C ALA A 266 -6.56 -6.47 -15.04
N VAL A 267 -6.31 -7.58 -14.32
CA VAL A 267 -4.98 -7.88 -13.72
C VAL A 267 -3.88 -7.90 -14.79
N THR A 268 -4.13 -8.61 -15.89
CA THR A 268 -3.18 -8.79 -16.99
C THR A 268 -2.82 -7.46 -17.65
N LEU A 269 -3.81 -6.58 -17.82
CA LEU A 269 -3.64 -5.26 -18.43
C LEU A 269 -2.62 -4.39 -17.68
N PHE A 270 -2.52 -4.52 -16.36
CA PHE A 270 -1.51 -3.80 -15.56
C PHE A 270 -0.18 -4.54 -15.46
N PHE A 271 -0.22 -5.87 -15.32
CA PHE A 271 0.97 -6.66 -15.06
C PHE A 271 1.88 -6.78 -16.28
N VAL A 272 1.31 -6.98 -17.49
CA VAL A 272 2.10 -7.21 -18.71
C VAL A 272 2.93 -5.99 -19.11
N PRO A 273 2.40 -4.75 -19.13
CA PRO A 273 3.21 -3.57 -19.40
C PRO A 273 4.32 -3.36 -18.36
N LEU A 274 4.04 -3.58 -17.08
CA LEU A 274 5.04 -3.47 -16.02
C LEU A 274 6.18 -4.48 -16.20
N ALA A 275 5.84 -5.73 -16.51
CA ALA A 275 6.81 -6.78 -16.80
C ALA A 275 7.65 -6.44 -18.04
N LEU A 276 7.03 -5.89 -19.09
CA LEU A 276 7.72 -5.47 -20.31
C LEU A 276 8.68 -4.32 -20.06
N VAL A 277 8.26 -3.27 -19.34
CA VAL A 277 9.12 -2.14 -18.96
C VAL A 277 10.29 -2.62 -18.11
N THR A 278 10.04 -3.50 -17.14
CA THR A 278 11.11 -4.07 -16.30
C THR A 278 12.10 -4.89 -17.13
N TRP A 279 11.60 -5.69 -18.07
CA TRP A 279 12.43 -6.48 -18.98
C TRP A 279 13.28 -5.60 -19.90
N LEU A 280 12.69 -4.57 -20.51
CA LEU A 280 13.40 -3.60 -21.35
C LEU A 280 14.42 -2.77 -20.56
N GLY A 281 14.07 -2.35 -19.34
CA GLY A 281 14.96 -1.61 -18.44
C GLY A 281 16.22 -2.40 -18.08
N ARG A 282 16.11 -3.73 -17.96
CA ARG A 282 17.27 -4.61 -17.76
C ARG A 282 18.29 -4.52 -18.90
N PHE A 283 17.86 -4.28 -20.13
CA PHE A 283 18.77 -4.08 -21.27
C PHE A 283 19.35 -2.66 -21.32
N GLY A 284 18.58 -1.65 -20.90
CA GLY A 284 19.04 -0.25 -20.86
C GLY A 284 20.13 0.01 -19.82
N TRP A 285 20.10 -0.67 -18.66
CA TRP A 285 21.09 -0.51 -17.58
C TRP A 285 22.38 -1.31 -17.79
N GLN A 286 22.44 -2.21 -18.79
CA GLN A 286 23.65 -2.95 -19.13
C GLN A 286 24.54 -2.20 -20.14
N HIS A 287 24.08 -1.06 -20.65
CA HIS A 287 24.75 -0.26 -21.68
C HIS A 287 25.01 1.21 -21.25
N ALA A 288 24.83 1.53 -19.97
CA ALA A 288 25.15 2.83 -19.35
C ALA A 288 26.11 2.61 -18.17
#